data_AF-A0AA84ZBU4-F1
#
_entry.id   AF-A0AA84ZBU4-F1
#
_cell.length_a   1.000
_cell.length_b   1.000
_cell.length_c   1.000
_cell.angle_alpha   90.00
_cell.angle_beta   90.00
_cell.angle_gamma   90.00
#
_symmetry.space_group_name_H-M   'P 1'
#
loop_
_entity.id
_entity.type
_entity.pdbx_description
1 polymer ?
#
loop_
_entity_poly.entity_id
_entity_poly.type
_entity_poly.pdbx_seq_one_letter_code
_entity_poly.pdbx_strand_id
1 'polypeptide(L)'
;MALPEIVYIDASESGCDLRTLLNNLLKICDSKYELKIDCKYYSADIIIRSVDKLCALSKSPDFFNIHGVIICFSGDKVSSWNDALKLMGLAISNDVSIRMLVCNAVNPSILFPSEPDAFSVMTRIILDHEFELVEISPNEDTIEEGEEFGAKRIISILETHIWPNMKPKDQNNRNHSKSITNNQSLNNENHLNLVNNLSNNINKIHLNNNNNNEYINSSLNNENEFEELFKHLPIIRNEIASLNSTDRYNMAEKITCKIWRAIGGSEEEIAGLQHSDSD
;
A
#
# COMPACT_ATOMS: atom_id res chain seq x y z
N MET A 1 24.16 5.06 4.52
CA MET A 1 22.83 5.01 5.17
C MET A 1 22.65 3.58 5.67
N ALA A 2 22.20 3.37 6.91
CA ALA A 2 21.92 2.00 7.38
C ALA A 2 20.73 1.43 6.62
N LEU A 3 20.74 0.13 6.32
CA LEU A 3 19.60 -0.53 5.69
C LEU A 3 18.41 -0.57 6.67
N PRO A 4 17.16 -0.43 6.19
CA PRO A 4 15.97 -0.58 7.03
C PRO A 4 15.92 -1.96 7.67
N GLU A 5 15.52 -2.03 8.95
CA GLU A 5 15.48 -3.28 9.72
C GLU A 5 14.04 -3.75 10.00
N ILE A 6 13.87 -5.07 10.01
CA ILE A 6 12.74 -5.80 10.56
C ILE A 6 13.23 -6.62 11.74
N VAL A 7 12.50 -6.61 12.85
CA VAL A 7 12.81 -7.46 14.01
C VAL A 7 12.05 -8.75 13.91
N TYR A 8 12.77 -9.86 14.08
CA TYR A 8 12.19 -11.19 14.19
C TYR A 8 12.32 -11.69 15.64
N ILE A 9 11.21 -12.13 16.22
CA ILE A 9 11.18 -12.67 17.59
C ILE A 9 10.42 -13.98 17.56
N ASP A 10 11.07 -15.05 17.98
CA ASP A 10 10.43 -16.34 18.16
C ASP A 10 9.96 -16.50 19.61
N ALA A 11 8.65 -16.42 19.80
CA ALA A 11 7.97 -16.71 21.06
C ALA A 11 7.24 -18.07 21.04
N SER A 12 7.42 -18.87 20.00
CA SER A 12 6.86 -20.22 19.92
C SER A 12 7.59 -21.18 20.88
N GLU A 13 6.90 -22.22 21.35
CA GLU A 13 7.51 -23.23 22.22
C GLU A 13 8.30 -24.30 21.46
N SER A 14 7.90 -24.59 20.21
CA SER A 14 8.54 -25.58 19.35
C SER A 14 9.76 -25.04 18.61
N GLY A 15 9.98 -23.72 18.67
CA GLY A 15 10.90 -23.02 17.79
C GLY A 15 10.28 -22.78 16.42
N CYS A 16 10.44 -21.57 15.91
CA CYS A 16 10.22 -21.20 14.53
C CYS A 16 11.57 -20.74 13.99
N ASP A 17 12.11 -21.44 12.99
CA ASP A 17 13.34 -21.01 12.36
C ASP A 17 13.03 -20.03 11.24
N LEU A 18 13.52 -18.79 11.38
CA LEU A 18 13.39 -17.74 10.38
C LEU A 18 13.87 -18.18 8.99
N ARG A 19 14.89 -19.03 8.88
CA ARG A 19 15.37 -19.53 7.57
C ARG A 19 14.41 -20.52 6.93
N THR A 20 13.72 -21.31 7.74
CA THR A 20 12.67 -22.22 7.28
C THR A 20 11.42 -21.43 6.88
N LEU A 21 11.17 -20.30 7.55
CA LEU A 21 10.07 -19.38 7.22
C LEU A 21 10.34 -18.59 5.91
N LEU A 22 11.57 -18.12 5.71
CA LEU A 22 11.99 -17.32 4.56
C LEU A 22 13.26 -17.91 3.93
N ASN A 23 13.09 -18.58 2.79
CA ASN A 23 14.15 -19.34 2.15
C ASN A 23 15.24 -18.48 1.47
N ASN A 24 14.97 -17.20 1.22
CA ASN A 24 15.85 -16.29 0.47
C ASN A 24 16.70 -15.37 1.36
N LEU A 25 17.11 -15.87 2.54
CA LEU A 25 17.89 -15.10 3.52
C LEU A 25 19.39 -15.35 3.43
N LEU A 26 20.15 -14.29 3.14
CA LEU A 26 21.61 -14.30 3.21
C LEU A 26 22.07 -14.03 4.65
N LYS A 27 22.88 -14.92 5.25
CA LYS A 27 23.42 -14.67 6.60
C LYS A 27 24.43 -13.53 6.55
N ILE A 28 24.28 -12.52 7.39
CA ILE A 28 25.33 -11.52 7.64
C ILE A 28 26.11 -11.90 8.90
N CYS A 29 25.40 -12.15 9.99
CA CYS A 29 25.96 -12.63 11.26
C CYS A 29 24.93 -13.50 11.99
N ASP A 30 25.23 -13.92 13.23
CA ASP A 30 24.38 -14.87 13.96
C ASP A 30 22.95 -14.39 14.18
N SER A 31 22.74 -13.08 14.27
CA SER A 31 21.44 -12.48 14.53
C SER A 31 20.94 -11.56 13.41
N LYS A 32 21.64 -11.45 12.27
CA LYS A 32 21.23 -10.58 11.16
C LYS A 32 21.28 -11.31 9.81
N TYR A 33 20.22 -11.11 9.05
CA TYR A 33 20.00 -11.68 7.74
C TYR A 33 19.68 -10.57 6.76
N GLU A 34 20.23 -10.63 5.56
CA GLU A 34 19.85 -9.75 4.46
C GLU A 34 18.72 -10.42 3.66
N LEU A 35 17.70 -9.63 3.34
CA LEU A 35 16.64 -10.00 2.42
C LEU A 35 16.57 -8.95 1.32
N LYS A 36 16.59 -9.41 0.06
CA LYS A 36 16.33 -8.56 -1.08
C LYS A 36 14.84 -8.61 -1.43
N ILE A 37 14.18 -7.48 -1.32
CA ILE A 37 12.84 -7.26 -1.86
C ILE A 37 12.98 -6.95 -3.35
N ASP A 38 12.29 -7.70 -4.21
CA ASP A 38 12.43 -7.60 -5.66
C ASP A 38 11.09 -7.81 -6.38
N CYS A 39 10.13 -6.93 -6.13
CA CYS A 39 8.78 -7.03 -6.68
C CYS A 39 8.69 -6.44 -8.11
N LYS A 40 7.49 -6.39 -8.70
CA LYS A 40 7.26 -5.86 -10.06
C LYS A 40 7.68 -4.40 -10.24
N TYR A 41 7.65 -3.60 -9.18
CA TYR A 41 7.74 -2.14 -9.26
C TYR A 41 9.07 -1.58 -8.79
N TYR A 42 9.72 -2.24 -7.83
CA TYR A 42 10.95 -1.75 -7.24
C TYR A 42 11.81 -2.91 -6.73
N SER A 43 13.03 -2.59 -6.34
CA SER A 43 13.88 -3.45 -5.52
C SER A 43 14.35 -2.70 -4.27
N ALA A 44 14.49 -3.38 -3.14
CA ALA A 44 15.01 -2.80 -1.91
C ALA A 44 15.79 -3.87 -1.14
N ASP A 45 16.80 -3.45 -0.38
CA ASP A 45 17.60 -4.35 0.45
C ASP A 45 17.25 -4.08 1.92
N ILE A 46 16.87 -5.10 2.68
CA ILE A 46 16.45 -4.95 4.08
C ILE A 46 17.21 -5.93 4.98
N ILE A 47 17.28 -5.61 6.26
CA ILE A 47 17.87 -6.49 7.27
C ILE A 47 16.77 -7.08 8.14
N ILE A 48 16.75 -8.39 8.30
CA ILE A 48 15.97 -9.06 9.34
C ILE A 48 16.90 -9.37 10.50
N ARG A 49 16.66 -8.76 11.65
CA ARG A 49 17.40 -8.98 12.88
C ARG A 49 16.63 -9.91 13.80
N SER A 50 17.17 -11.10 14.03
CA SER A 50 16.67 -12.03 15.05
C SER A 50 17.01 -11.51 16.45
N VAL A 51 16.03 -11.50 17.33
CA VAL A 51 16.16 -11.06 18.72
C VAL A 51 15.60 -12.15 19.63
N ASP A 52 16.39 -12.51 20.63
CA ASP A 52 15.95 -13.43 21.68
C ASP A 52 14.73 -12.88 22.44
N LYS A 53 13.74 -13.74 22.68
CA LYS A 53 12.49 -13.39 23.38
C LYS A 53 12.73 -12.73 24.73
N LEU A 54 13.62 -13.29 25.55
CA LEU A 54 13.89 -12.76 26.89
C LEU A 54 14.54 -11.38 26.80
N CYS A 55 15.43 -11.19 25.84
CA CYS A 55 16.02 -9.88 25.56
C CYS A 55 14.97 -8.85 25.14
N ALA A 56 14.08 -9.22 24.21
CA ALA A 56 13.02 -8.33 23.73
C ALA A 56 12.05 -7.90 24.85
N LEU A 57 11.66 -8.84 25.71
CA LEU A 57 10.74 -8.58 26.83
C LEU A 57 11.38 -7.79 27.98
N SER A 58 12.70 -7.88 28.17
CA SER A 58 13.37 -7.30 29.35
C SER A 58 14.09 -5.98 29.09
N LYS A 59 14.63 -5.78 27.88
CA LYS A 59 15.55 -4.67 27.61
C LYS A 59 15.02 -3.62 26.64
N SER A 60 13.83 -3.81 26.07
CA SER A 60 13.26 -3.05 24.95
C SER A 60 14.30 -2.83 23.82
N PRO A 61 14.24 -3.57 22.71
CA PRO A 61 15.22 -3.43 21.63
C PRO A 61 15.43 -1.96 21.24
N ASP A 62 16.66 -1.58 20.90
CA ASP A 62 16.88 -0.28 20.26
C ASP A 62 16.14 -0.29 18.92
N PHE A 63 15.01 0.45 18.84
CA PHE A 63 14.13 0.52 17.66
C PHE A 63 14.56 1.57 16.63
N PHE A 64 15.86 1.90 16.56
CA PHE A 64 16.35 2.81 15.53
C PHE A 64 16.26 2.16 14.14
N ASN A 65 15.60 2.83 13.19
CA ASN A 65 15.45 2.38 11.80
C ASN A 65 14.68 1.06 11.64
N ILE A 66 13.79 0.74 12.59
CA ILE A 66 12.94 -0.45 12.53
C ILE A 66 11.63 -0.10 11.86
N HIS A 67 11.35 -0.80 10.76
CA HIS A 67 10.13 -0.61 9.98
C HIS A 67 9.07 -1.67 10.28
N GLY A 68 9.44 -2.73 10.99
CA GLY A 68 8.54 -3.85 11.21
C GLY A 68 8.98 -4.86 12.25
N VAL A 69 8.01 -5.65 12.69
CA VAL A 69 8.22 -6.79 13.59
C VAL A 69 7.48 -8.02 13.06
N ILE A 70 8.13 -9.18 13.18
CA ILE A 70 7.59 -10.50 12.92
C ILE A 70 7.67 -11.26 14.25
N ILE A 71 6.52 -11.56 14.84
CA ILE A 71 6.42 -12.30 16.10
C ILE A 71 5.90 -13.70 15.78
N CYS A 72 6.74 -14.72 15.97
CA CYS A 72 6.29 -16.10 15.88
C CYS A 72 5.73 -16.59 17.22
N PHE A 73 4.61 -17.29 17.21
CA PHE A 73 4.00 -17.87 18.40
C PHE A 73 3.37 -19.24 18.11
N SER A 74 3.10 -20.01 19.16
CA SER A 74 2.39 -21.28 19.07
C SER A 74 0.89 -21.04 19.23
N GLY A 75 0.12 -21.24 18.16
CA GLY A 75 -1.33 -20.99 18.10
C GLY A 75 -2.19 -21.91 18.99
N ASP A 76 -1.57 -22.86 19.67
CA ASP A 76 -2.17 -23.82 20.59
C ASP A 76 -1.58 -23.72 22.02
N LYS A 77 -0.80 -22.67 22.34
CA LYS A 77 -0.18 -22.48 23.66
C LYS A 77 -0.50 -21.11 24.26
N VAL A 78 -1.23 -21.11 25.38
CA VAL A 78 -1.59 -19.88 26.14
C VAL A 78 -0.36 -19.10 26.62
N SER A 79 0.69 -19.80 27.05
CA SER A 79 1.99 -19.22 27.44
C SER A 79 2.62 -18.41 26.30
N SER A 80 2.70 -19.02 25.11
CA SER A 80 3.25 -18.39 23.90
C SER A 80 2.43 -17.19 23.47
N TRP A 81 1.09 -17.31 23.48
CA TRP A 81 0.17 -16.19 23.22
C TRP A 81 0.37 -15.02 24.18
N ASN A 82 0.52 -15.29 25.48
CA ASN A 82 0.76 -14.24 26.49
C ASN A 82 2.11 -13.53 26.28
N ASP A 83 3.13 -14.23 25.82
CA ASP A 83 4.41 -13.60 25.45
C ASP A 83 4.25 -12.76 24.17
N ALA A 84 3.54 -13.27 23.16
CA ALA A 84 3.23 -12.52 21.95
C ALA A 84 2.42 -11.24 22.25
N LEU A 85 1.43 -11.30 23.15
CA LEU A 85 0.67 -10.12 23.60
C LEU A 85 1.55 -9.00 24.15
N LYS A 86 2.52 -9.35 24.99
CA LYS A 86 3.47 -8.36 25.53
C LYS A 86 4.33 -7.76 24.41
N LEU A 87 4.79 -8.58 23.47
CA LEU A 87 5.58 -8.15 22.32
C LEU A 87 4.77 -7.26 21.36
N MET A 88 3.48 -7.55 21.16
CA MET A 88 2.58 -6.68 20.39
C MET A 88 2.45 -5.30 21.05
N GLY A 89 2.29 -5.24 22.38
CA GLY A 89 2.28 -3.98 23.12
C GLY A 89 3.58 -3.17 22.97
N LEU A 90 4.74 -3.85 22.94
CA LEU A 90 6.02 -3.20 22.66
C LEU A 90 6.08 -2.64 21.23
N ALA A 91 5.56 -3.36 20.23
CA ALA A 91 5.54 -2.91 18.84
C ALA A 91 4.70 -1.64 18.65
N ILE A 92 3.54 -1.57 19.31
CA ILE A 92 2.67 -0.37 19.32
C ILE A 92 3.40 0.79 19.99
N SER A 93 4.02 0.55 21.14
CA SER A 93 4.71 1.60 21.91
C SER A 93 5.89 2.22 21.15
N ASN A 94 6.41 1.53 20.13
CA ASN A 94 7.51 1.98 19.28
C ASN A 94 7.06 2.42 17.87
N ASP A 95 5.74 2.56 17.65
CA ASP A 95 5.15 3.02 16.38
C ASP A 95 5.69 2.29 15.14
N VAL A 96 5.83 0.98 15.26
CA VAL A 96 6.37 0.15 14.18
C VAL A 96 5.32 -0.02 13.08
N SER A 97 5.69 0.21 11.81
CA SER A 97 4.73 0.23 10.69
C SER A 97 4.21 -1.16 10.29
N ILE A 98 5.09 -2.15 10.14
CA ILE A 98 4.70 -3.52 9.79
C ILE A 98 4.59 -4.36 11.06
N ARG A 99 3.43 -4.98 11.31
CA ARG A 99 3.18 -5.77 12.51
C ARG A 99 2.60 -7.13 12.12
N MET A 100 3.44 -8.16 12.14
CA MET A 100 3.03 -9.52 11.77
C MET A 100 3.05 -10.44 12.98
N LEU A 101 1.98 -11.21 13.14
CA LEU A 101 1.87 -12.29 14.09
C LEU A 101 1.81 -13.60 13.31
N VAL A 102 2.78 -14.49 13.52
CA VAL A 102 2.98 -15.68 12.68
C VAL A 102 2.86 -16.95 13.53
N CYS A 103 2.10 -17.93 13.07
CA CYS A 103 2.02 -19.24 13.71
C CYS A 103 1.84 -20.35 12.67
N ASN A 104 1.98 -21.62 13.09
CA ASN A 104 1.69 -22.75 12.21
C ASN A 104 0.21 -22.77 11.81
N ALA A 105 -0.67 -22.87 12.81
CA ALA A 105 -2.11 -22.74 12.69
C ALA A 105 -2.66 -22.22 14.03
N VAL A 106 -3.76 -21.48 14.01
CA VAL A 106 -4.41 -20.99 15.24
C VAL A 106 -5.43 -21.97 15.78
N ASN A 107 -5.50 -22.08 17.12
CA ASN A 107 -6.58 -22.76 17.81
C ASN A 107 -7.16 -21.86 18.92
N PRO A 108 -8.07 -20.94 18.58
CA PRO A 108 -8.59 -19.95 19.53
C PRO A 108 -9.23 -20.58 20.77
N SER A 109 -9.92 -21.71 20.61
CA SER A 109 -10.56 -22.41 21.73
C SER A 109 -9.58 -22.90 22.79
N ILE A 110 -8.33 -23.18 22.43
CA ILE A 110 -7.27 -23.50 23.39
C ILE A 110 -6.70 -22.23 24.03
N LEU A 111 -6.56 -21.15 23.26
CA LEU A 111 -6.02 -19.88 23.74
C LEU A 111 -6.98 -19.16 24.70
N PHE A 112 -8.29 -19.30 24.46
CA PHE A 112 -9.36 -18.65 25.21
C PHE A 112 -10.41 -19.69 25.66
N PRO A 113 -10.06 -20.62 26.56
CA PRO A 113 -10.92 -21.77 26.90
C PRO A 113 -12.20 -21.39 27.65
N SER A 114 -12.25 -20.17 28.21
CA SER A 114 -13.43 -19.65 28.91
C SER A 114 -14.34 -18.80 28.02
N GLU A 115 -13.93 -18.51 26.78
CA GLU A 115 -14.68 -17.66 25.87
C GLU A 115 -15.55 -18.49 24.94
N PRO A 116 -16.88 -18.25 24.89
CA PRO A 116 -17.77 -18.99 24.01
C PRO A 116 -17.51 -18.69 22.52
N ASP A 117 -17.01 -17.49 22.23
CA ASP A 117 -16.59 -17.06 20.90
C ASP A 117 -15.10 -16.66 20.91
N ALA A 118 -14.26 -17.67 21.13
CA ALA A 118 -12.82 -17.52 21.22
C ALA A 118 -12.20 -16.91 19.94
N PHE A 119 -12.76 -17.21 18.76
CA PHE A 119 -12.27 -16.68 17.49
C PHE A 119 -12.47 -15.16 17.43
N SER A 120 -13.68 -14.65 17.70
CA SER A 120 -13.93 -13.21 17.70
C SER A 120 -13.13 -12.46 18.75
N VAL A 121 -12.89 -13.06 19.92
CA VAL A 121 -12.02 -12.48 20.95
C VAL A 121 -10.59 -12.33 20.44
N MET A 122 -10.03 -13.39 19.85
CA MET A 122 -8.69 -13.37 19.29
C MET A 122 -8.56 -12.34 18.16
N THR A 123 -9.48 -12.36 17.19
CA THR A 123 -9.48 -11.46 16.04
C THR A 123 -9.58 -10.00 16.48
N ARG A 124 -10.45 -9.68 17.44
CA ARG A 124 -10.54 -8.32 18.00
C ARG A 124 -9.21 -7.88 18.60
N ILE A 125 -8.57 -8.72 19.41
CA ILE A 125 -7.27 -8.38 20.02
C ILE A 125 -6.23 -8.11 18.93
N ILE A 126 -6.15 -8.95 17.89
CA ILE A 126 -5.18 -8.79 16.80
C ILE A 126 -5.42 -7.46 16.04
N LEU A 127 -6.68 -7.17 15.71
CA LEU A 127 -7.06 -5.94 15.00
C LEU A 127 -6.84 -4.68 15.85
N ASP A 128 -7.17 -4.73 17.14
CA ASP A 128 -6.95 -3.62 18.08
C ASP A 128 -5.46 -3.26 18.22
N HIS A 129 -4.56 -4.23 17.98
CA HIS A 129 -3.11 -4.02 17.97
C HIS A 129 -2.56 -3.69 16.57
N GLU A 130 -3.43 -3.65 15.54
CA GLU A 130 -3.10 -3.48 14.13
C GLU A 130 -2.07 -4.52 13.64
N PHE A 131 -2.17 -5.75 14.15
CA PHE A 131 -1.37 -6.87 13.68
C PHE A 131 -2.09 -7.61 12.55
N GLU A 132 -1.29 -8.11 11.62
CA GLU A 132 -1.75 -9.08 10.64
C GLU A 132 -1.38 -10.50 11.08
N LEU A 133 -2.36 -11.39 11.16
CA LEU A 133 -2.15 -12.81 11.45
C LEU A 133 -1.75 -13.55 10.17
N VAL A 134 -0.63 -14.28 10.21
CA VAL A 134 -0.18 -15.14 9.13
C VAL A 134 -0.03 -16.57 9.62
N GLU A 135 -0.91 -17.46 9.15
CA GLU A 135 -0.79 -18.89 9.36
C GLU A 135 0.14 -19.50 8.30
N ILE A 136 1.15 -20.26 8.74
CA ILE A 136 2.10 -20.97 7.87
C ILE A 136 1.41 -22.14 7.15
N SER A 137 0.48 -22.79 7.83
CA SER A 137 -0.27 -23.94 7.33
C SER A 137 -1.70 -23.87 7.87
N PRO A 138 -2.52 -22.92 7.36
CA PRO A 138 -3.93 -22.82 7.73
C PRO A 138 -4.68 -24.10 7.33
N ASN A 139 -5.87 -24.28 7.90
CA ASN A 139 -6.75 -25.38 7.49
C ASN A 139 -7.26 -25.13 6.07
N GLU A 140 -7.37 -26.17 5.24
CA GLU A 140 -7.83 -26.03 3.85
C GLU A 140 -9.22 -25.40 3.75
N ASP A 141 -10.11 -25.71 4.71
CA ASP A 141 -11.46 -25.17 4.78
C ASP A 141 -11.51 -23.67 5.13
N THR A 142 -10.42 -23.10 5.65
CA THR A 142 -10.34 -21.69 6.05
C THR A 142 -9.62 -20.81 5.05
N ILE A 143 -9.08 -21.38 3.96
CA ILE A 143 -8.37 -20.62 2.92
C ILE A 143 -9.40 -20.06 1.94
N GLU A 144 -9.43 -18.73 1.80
CA GLU A 144 -10.22 -18.09 0.76
C GLU A 144 -9.54 -18.21 -0.61
N GLU A 145 -10.34 -18.35 -1.67
CA GLU A 145 -9.80 -18.55 -3.02
C GLU A 145 -8.98 -17.32 -3.47
N GLY A 146 -7.71 -17.56 -3.81
CA GLY A 146 -6.80 -16.53 -4.27
C GLY A 146 -6.04 -15.81 -3.15
N GLU A 147 -6.30 -16.15 -1.88
CA GLU A 147 -5.50 -15.62 -0.77
C GLU A 147 -4.15 -16.32 -0.64
N GLU A 148 -3.15 -15.52 -0.31
CA GLU A 148 -1.82 -16.02 0.01
C GLU A 148 -1.70 -16.27 1.51
N PHE A 149 -1.03 -17.37 1.87
CA PHE A 149 -0.74 -17.73 3.26
C PHE A 149 0.74 -18.07 3.44
N GLY A 150 1.15 -18.24 4.71
CA GLY A 150 2.51 -18.58 5.11
C GLY A 150 3.60 -17.67 4.53
N ALA A 151 4.71 -18.27 4.08
CA ALA A 151 5.87 -17.54 3.59
C ALA A 151 5.53 -16.58 2.44
N LYS A 152 4.59 -16.96 1.55
CA LYS A 152 4.15 -16.08 0.45
C LYS A 152 3.50 -14.82 0.99
N ARG A 153 2.59 -14.97 1.96
CA ARG A 153 1.92 -13.83 2.58
C ARG A 153 2.89 -12.88 3.28
N ILE A 154 3.87 -13.43 4.00
CA ILE A 154 4.93 -12.63 4.64
C ILE A 154 5.67 -11.80 3.60
N ILE A 155 6.08 -12.42 2.48
CA ILE A 155 6.76 -11.72 1.39
C ILE A 155 5.85 -10.62 0.81
N SER A 156 4.58 -10.89 0.59
CA SER A 156 3.64 -9.90 0.04
C SER A 156 3.46 -8.70 0.94
N ILE A 157 3.40 -8.87 2.27
CA ILE A 157 3.37 -7.73 3.20
C ILE A 157 4.69 -6.93 3.14
N LEU A 158 5.84 -7.61 3.02
CA LEU A 158 7.13 -6.91 2.88
C LEU A 158 7.25 -6.19 1.53
N GLU A 159 6.68 -6.72 0.45
CA GLU A 159 6.67 -6.13 -0.88
C GLU A 159 5.72 -4.93 -1.02
N THR A 160 4.64 -4.87 -0.23
CA THR A 160 3.70 -3.73 -0.25
C THR A 160 4.18 -2.54 0.56
N HIS A 161 5.17 -2.73 1.44
CA HIS A 161 5.73 -1.65 2.23
C HIS A 161 6.56 -0.65 1.39
N ILE A 162 6.53 0.62 1.80
CA ILE A 162 7.31 1.69 1.17
C ILE A 162 8.67 1.78 1.85
N TRP A 163 9.68 1.17 1.24
CA TRP A 163 11.04 1.17 1.78
C TRP A 163 11.81 2.47 1.48
N PRO A 164 12.58 3.01 2.46
CA PRO A 164 13.34 4.24 2.27
C PRO A 164 14.47 4.13 1.25
N ASN A 165 14.91 2.91 0.94
CA ASN A 165 15.97 2.61 -0.02
C ASN A 165 15.46 1.92 -1.30
N MET A 166 14.16 2.03 -1.61
CA MET A 166 13.61 1.43 -2.83
C MET A 166 14.26 2.03 -4.08
N LYS A 167 14.55 1.17 -5.05
CA LYS A 167 15.04 1.50 -6.39
C LYS A 167 13.95 1.09 -7.38
N PRO A 168 13.22 2.06 -7.97
CA PRO A 168 12.20 1.76 -8.96
C PRO A 168 12.77 0.93 -10.12
N LYS A 169 12.00 -0.04 -10.60
CA LYS A 169 12.33 -0.75 -11.82
C LYS A 169 11.83 0.07 -12.99
N ASP A 170 12.74 0.51 -13.85
CA ASP A 170 12.35 1.13 -15.12
C ASP A 170 11.54 0.12 -15.92
N GLN A 171 10.26 0.42 -16.19
CA GLN A 171 9.47 -0.32 -17.17
C GLN A 171 9.95 0.01 -18.59
N ASN A 172 11.21 -0.33 -18.90
CA ASN A 172 11.76 -0.23 -20.24
C ASN A 172 11.30 -1.43 -21.07
N ASN A 173 10.01 -1.43 -21.41
CA ASN A 173 9.45 -1.96 -22.66
C ASN A 173 8.00 -1.44 -22.88
N ARG A 174 7.82 -0.12 -22.78
CA ARG A 174 6.96 0.57 -23.75
C ARG A 174 7.87 1.47 -24.56
N ASN A 175 8.10 1.08 -25.82
CA ASN A 175 8.66 1.92 -26.85
C ASN A 175 7.76 3.15 -27.09
N HIS A 176 7.73 4.12 -26.17
CA HIS A 176 7.17 5.46 -26.38
C HIS A 176 7.79 6.45 -25.40
N SER A 177 9.12 6.49 -25.38
CA SER A 177 9.86 7.68 -24.94
C SER A 177 11.21 7.67 -25.64
N LYS A 178 11.16 7.86 -26.97
CA LYS A 178 12.30 8.48 -27.64
C LYS A 178 12.44 9.86 -27.02
N SER A 179 13.59 10.07 -26.39
CA SER A 179 14.25 11.36 -26.18
C SER A 179 13.49 12.58 -26.70
N ILE A 180 13.01 13.42 -25.79
CA ILE A 180 12.85 14.84 -26.08
C ILE A 180 13.69 15.60 -25.06
N THR A 181 15.00 15.37 -25.14
CA THR A 181 15.97 16.45 -24.97
C THR A 181 16.12 17.07 -26.34
N ASN A 182 15.20 17.95 -26.70
CA ASN A 182 15.40 18.93 -27.75
C ASN A 182 14.64 20.18 -27.32
N ASN A 183 15.40 21.15 -26.81
CA ASN A 183 15.00 22.55 -26.81
C ASN A 183 14.78 22.97 -28.26
N GLN A 184 13.58 22.76 -28.77
CA GLN A 184 13.05 23.54 -29.87
C GLN A 184 12.01 24.45 -29.26
N SER A 185 12.29 25.75 -29.29
CA SER A 185 11.32 26.80 -29.07
C SER A 185 10.14 26.57 -30.01
N LEU A 186 9.09 25.89 -29.55
CA LEU A 186 7.80 25.98 -30.22
C LEU A 186 7.34 27.42 -30.05
N ASN A 187 7.08 28.10 -31.16
CA ASN A 187 6.48 29.42 -31.18
C ASN A 187 5.30 29.47 -30.19
N ASN A 188 5.28 30.48 -29.31
CA ASN A 188 4.31 30.64 -28.22
C ASN A 188 2.84 30.52 -28.69
N GLU A 189 2.55 30.85 -29.96
CA GLU A 189 1.21 30.73 -30.55
C GLU A 189 0.72 29.27 -30.69
N ASN A 190 1.60 28.32 -31.01
CA ASN A 190 1.20 26.92 -31.17
C ASN A 190 0.97 26.22 -29.82
N HIS A 191 1.74 26.62 -28.80
CA HIS A 191 1.62 26.09 -27.45
C HIS A 191 0.31 26.57 -26.79
N LEU A 192 -0.03 27.85 -26.93
CA LEU A 192 -1.29 28.40 -26.41
C LEU A 192 -2.51 27.78 -27.09
N ASN A 193 -2.44 27.54 -28.41
CA ASN A 193 -3.51 26.85 -29.13
C ASN A 193 -3.69 25.39 -28.66
N LEU A 194 -2.61 24.67 -28.34
CA LEU A 194 -2.68 23.31 -27.83
C LEU A 194 -3.34 23.26 -26.44
N VAL A 195 -2.91 24.13 -25.52
CA VAL A 195 -3.48 24.24 -24.16
C VAL A 195 -4.95 24.66 -24.23
N ASN A 196 -5.30 25.62 -25.09
CA ASN A 196 -6.68 26.06 -25.28
C ASN A 196 -7.56 24.97 -25.89
N ASN A 197 -7.07 24.23 -26.88
CA ASN A 197 -7.81 23.10 -27.46
C ASN A 197 -8.04 22.00 -26.43
N LEU A 198 -7.03 21.70 -25.61
CA LEU A 198 -7.15 20.71 -24.54
C LEU A 198 -8.16 21.13 -23.49
N SER A 199 -8.05 22.37 -23.00
CA SER A 199 -9.02 22.95 -22.04
C SER A 199 -10.44 22.98 -22.62
N ASN A 200 -10.59 23.27 -23.92
CA ASN A 200 -11.88 23.24 -24.60
C ASN A 200 -12.43 21.81 -24.75
N ASN A 201 -11.59 20.83 -25.06
CA ASN A 201 -12.00 19.42 -25.15
C ASN A 201 -12.48 18.92 -23.79
N ILE A 202 -11.75 19.26 -22.72
CA ILE A 202 -12.13 18.95 -21.34
C ILE A 202 -13.47 19.60 -20.98
N ASN A 203 -13.72 20.84 -21.42
CA ASN A 203 -15.00 21.54 -21.21
C ASN A 203 -16.16 21.01 -22.07
N LYS A 204 -15.88 20.44 -23.24
CA LYS A 204 -16.88 19.87 -24.16
C LYS A 204 -17.41 18.50 -23.76
N ILE A 205 -16.78 17.80 -22.81
CA ILE A 205 -17.26 16.52 -22.26
C ILE A 205 -18.68 16.65 -21.65
N HIS A 206 -19.23 17.86 -21.52
CA HIS A 206 -20.55 18.16 -20.95
C HIS A 206 -21.63 18.64 -21.96
N LEU A 207 -21.55 18.41 -23.28
CA LEU A 207 -22.58 18.94 -24.22
C LEU A 207 -23.40 17.94 -25.05
N ASN A 208 -23.25 16.63 -24.87
CA ASN A 208 -24.00 15.67 -25.69
C ASN A 208 -25.25 15.07 -25.02
N ASN A 209 -25.97 15.88 -24.23
CA ASN A 209 -27.32 15.54 -23.79
C ASN A 209 -28.21 16.78 -23.83
N ASN A 210 -28.80 17.04 -25.00
CA ASN A 210 -30.19 17.48 -25.13
C ASN A 210 -30.55 17.64 -26.62
N ASN A 211 -31.13 16.58 -27.18
CA ASN A 211 -32.27 16.68 -28.09
C ASN A 211 -33.00 15.34 -28.04
N ASN A 212 -33.88 15.18 -27.06
CA ASN A 212 -35.28 14.78 -27.24
C ASN A 212 -35.89 14.34 -25.90
N ASN A 213 -36.67 15.26 -25.34
CA ASN A 213 -37.95 15.07 -24.66
C ASN A 213 -38.12 14.12 -23.45
N GLU A 214 -38.70 14.77 -22.43
CA GLU A 214 -39.62 14.29 -21.40
C GLU A 214 -39.06 13.62 -20.14
N TYR A 215 -39.18 14.41 -19.06
CA TYR A 215 -39.56 14.04 -17.69
C TYR A 215 -39.23 12.60 -17.25
N ILE A 216 -38.27 12.46 -16.34
CA ILE A 216 -38.35 11.65 -15.10
C ILE A 216 -37.07 11.86 -14.25
N ASN A 217 -37.28 12.28 -13.00
CA ASN A 217 -36.45 12.14 -11.79
C ASN A 217 -34.97 12.56 -11.77
N SER A 218 -34.73 13.65 -11.04
CA SER A 218 -33.47 14.32 -10.70
C SER A 218 -32.58 13.57 -9.68
N SER A 219 -32.23 12.30 -9.93
CA SER A 219 -31.27 11.61 -9.05
C SER A 219 -30.40 10.52 -9.73
N LEU A 220 -30.40 10.41 -11.06
CA LEU A 220 -29.71 9.31 -11.78
C LEU A 220 -28.79 9.74 -12.94
N ASN A 221 -28.45 11.03 -13.08
CA ASN A 221 -27.63 11.49 -14.21
C ASN A 221 -26.11 11.55 -13.94
N ASN A 222 -25.63 11.25 -12.72
CA ASN A 222 -24.21 11.43 -12.38
C ASN A 222 -23.33 10.21 -12.73
N GLU A 223 -23.89 9.01 -12.86
CA GLU A 223 -23.10 7.80 -13.18
C GLU A 223 -22.51 7.86 -14.60
N ASN A 224 -23.23 8.47 -15.55
CA ASN A 224 -22.78 8.61 -16.93
C ASN A 224 -21.63 9.62 -17.07
N GLU A 225 -21.62 10.70 -16.27
CA GLU A 225 -20.60 11.76 -16.36
C GLU A 225 -19.21 11.25 -15.94
N PHE A 226 -19.15 10.50 -14.84
CA PHE A 226 -17.90 9.90 -14.39
C PHE A 226 -17.40 8.83 -15.37
N GLU A 227 -18.28 7.95 -15.85
CA GLU A 227 -17.89 6.88 -16.77
C GLU A 227 -17.39 7.41 -18.12
N GLU A 228 -18.01 8.47 -18.64
CA GLU A 228 -17.58 9.15 -19.86
C GLU A 228 -16.23 9.87 -19.67
N LEU A 229 -16.05 10.55 -18.53
CA LEU A 229 -14.77 11.18 -18.19
C LEU A 229 -13.64 10.13 -18.05
N PHE A 230 -13.94 8.98 -17.46
CA PHE A 230 -12.99 7.88 -17.32
C PHE A 230 -12.54 7.29 -18.67
N LYS A 231 -13.46 7.17 -19.64
CA LYS A 231 -13.14 6.72 -21.01
C LYS A 231 -12.17 7.66 -21.71
N HIS A 232 -12.23 8.95 -21.42
CA HIS A 232 -11.33 9.97 -22.00
C HIS A 232 -10.01 10.16 -21.25
N LEU A 233 -9.89 9.66 -20.01
CA LEU A 233 -8.72 9.86 -19.16
C LEU A 233 -7.38 9.37 -19.78
N PRO A 234 -7.33 8.22 -20.49
CA PRO A 234 -6.10 7.79 -21.16
C PRO A 234 -5.66 8.73 -22.29
N ILE A 235 -6.62 9.32 -23.01
CA ILE A 235 -6.36 10.27 -24.11
C ILE A 235 -5.82 11.57 -23.52
N ILE A 236 -6.53 12.11 -22.53
CA ILE A 236 -6.16 13.33 -21.81
C ILE A 236 -4.76 13.19 -21.19
N ARG A 237 -4.44 12.05 -20.58
CA ARG A 237 -3.11 11.78 -20.01
C ARG A 237 -2.00 11.86 -21.05
N ASN A 238 -2.22 11.31 -22.25
CA ASN A 238 -1.23 11.37 -23.33
C ASN A 238 -1.04 12.78 -23.85
N GLU A 239 -2.11 13.58 -23.91
CA GLU A 239 -2.08 14.97 -24.33
C GLU A 239 -1.35 15.86 -23.29
N ILE A 240 -1.61 15.65 -21.99
CA ILE A 240 -0.89 16.35 -20.90
C ILE A 240 0.60 16.03 -20.90
N ALA A 241 0.99 14.78 -21.17
CA ALA A 241 2.40 14.38 -21.19
C ALA A 241 3.22 15.19 -22.21
N SER A 242 2.58 15.78 -23.22
CA SER A 242 3.21 16.65 -24.21
C SER A 242 3.42 18.12 -23.76
N LEU A 243 2.82 18.53 -22.64
CA LEU A 243 2.90 19.90 -22.12
C LEU A 243 4.14 20.13 -21.24
N ASN A 244 4.49 21.40 -21.05
CA ASN A 244 5.54 21.82 -20.12
C ASN A 244 5.10 21.63 -18.66
N SER A 245 6.04 21.76 -17.71
CA SER A 245 5.77 21.44 -16.30
C SER A 245 4.65 22.27 -15.67
N THR A 246 4.52 23.55 -16.02
CA THR A 246 3.51 24.45 -15.46
C THR A 246 2.13 24.12 -16.01
N ASP A 247 2.02 23.93 -17.32
CA ASP A 247 0.74 23.59 -17.94
C ASP A 247 0.28 22.17 -17.61
N ARG A 248 1.22 21.24 -17.37
CA ARG A 248 0.87 19.92 -16.82
C ARG A 248 0.23 20.02 -15.43
N TYR A 249 0.76 20.90 -14.57
CA TYR A 249 0.21 21.12 -13.24
C TYR A 249 -1.21 21.69 -13.33
N ASN A 250 -1.39 22.77 -14.09
CA ASN A 250 -2.70 23.41 -14.27
C ASN A 250 -3.73 22.46 -14.89
N MET A 251 -3.31 21.62 -15.84
CA MET A 251 -4.21 20.66 -16.48
C MET A 251 -4.59 19.51 -15.55
N ALA A 252 -3.64 19.01 -14.75
CA ALA A 252 -3.89 17.98 -13.74
C ALA A 252 -4.86 18.47 -12.65
N GLU A 253 -4.73 19.72 -12.21
CA GLU A 253 -5.63 20.37 -11.27
C GLU A 253 -7.06 20.46 -11.84
N LYS A 254 -7.20 20.94 -13.09
CA LYS A 254 -8.50 21.01 -13.78
C LYS A 254 -9.19 19.66 -13.90
N ILE A 255 -8.44 18.60 -14.22
CA ILE A 255 -8.99 17.24 -14.37
C ILE A 255 -9.39 16.67 -13.01
N THR A 256 -8.54 16.85 -11.99
CA THR A 256 -8.82 16.42 -10.63
C THR A 256 -10.12 17.04 -10.12
N CYS A 257 -10.28 18.36 -10.29
CA CYS A 257 -11.51 19.05 -9.91
C CYS A 257 -12.74 18.54 -10.67
N LYS A 258 -12.60 18.19 -11.97
CA LYS A 258 -13.71 17.59 -12.74
C LYS A 258 -14.08 16.19 -12.31
N ILE A 259 -13.09 15.34 -12.03
CA ILE A 259 -13.33 14.00 -11.50
C ILE A 259 -14.01 14.11 -10.14
N TRP A 260 -13.54 15.02 -9.29
CA TRP A 260 -14.11 15.26 -7.96
C TRP A 260 -15.59 15.66 -8.04
N ARG A 261 -15.93 16.59 -8.93
CA ARG A 261 -17.33 16.96 -9.20
C ARG A 261 -18.15 15.79 -9.73
N ALA A 262 -17.61 15.02 -10.67
CA ALA A 262 -18.30 13.90 -11.29
C ALA A 262 -18.61 12.76 -10.31
N ILE A 263 -17.81 12.58 -9.25
CA ILE A 263 -18.10 11.61 -8.17
C ILE A 263 -18.98 12.17 -7.04
N GLY A 264 -19.48 13.41 -7.19
CA GLY A 264 -20.36 14.07 -6.22
C GLY A 264 -19.64 14.82 -5.10
N GLY A 265 -18.35 15.12 -5.27
CA GLY A 265 -17.57 15.94 -4.34
C GLY A 265 -18.02 17.40 -4.30
N SER A 266 -17.83 18.06 -3.16
CA SER A 266 -18.28 19.44 -2.92
C SER A 266 -17.25 20.49 -3.35
N GLU A 267 -17.70 21.72 -3.63
CA GLU A 267 -16.80 22.82 -4.01
C GLU A 267 -15.94 23.28 -2.82
N GLU A 268 -16.44 23.15 -1.59
CA GLU A 268 -15.71 23.51 -0.38
C GLU A 268 -14.42 22.70 -0.20
N GLU A 269 -14.41 21.44 -0.64
CA GLU A 269 -13.25 20.53 -0.56
C GLU A 269 -12.14 20.89 -1.56
N ILE A 270 -12.49 21.55 -2.67
CA ILE A 270 -11.55 21.92 -3.74
C ILE A 270 -11.32 23.43 -3.84
N ALA A 271 -11.89 24.23 -2.93
CA ALA A 271 -11.76 25.69 -2.92
C ALA A 271 -10.31 26.19 -2.80
N GLY A 272 -9.40 25.38 -2.26
CA GLY A 272 -7.95 25.68 -2.17
C GLY A 272 -7.13 25.29 -3.41
N LEU A 273 -7.73 24.58 -4.37
CA LEU A 273 -7.12 24.14 -5.64
C LEU A 273 -7.51 25.03 -6.82
N GLN A 274 -8.19 26.15 -6.56
CA GLN A 274 -8.48 27.14 -7.59
C GLN A 274 -7.49 28.27 -7.40
N HIS A 275 -6.27 28.13 -7.93
CA HIS A 275 -5.48 29.33 -8.18
C HIS A 275 -6.26 30.18 -9.18
N SER A 276 -6.62 31.39 -8.75
CA SER A 276 -7.33 32.37 -9.56
C SER A 276 -6.62 32.53 -10.90
N ASP A 277 -7.33 32.28 -11.99
CA ASP A 277 -6.99 32.81 -13.31
C ASP A 277 -7.02 34.34 -13.18
N SER A 278 -5.91 34.92 -12.74
CA SER A 278 -5.64 36.36 -12.70
C SER A 278 -4.27 36.59 -13.30
N ASP A 279 -4.23 36.65 -14.63
CA ASP A 279 -3.93 37.87 -15.40
C ASP A 279 -4.24 37.67 -16.89
#